data_AF-A0A4P2R4R1-F1
#
_entry.id   AF-A0A4P2R4R1-F1
#
_cell.length_a   1.000
_cell.length_b   1.000
_cell.length_c   1.000
_cell.angle_alpha   90.00
_cell.angle_beta   90.00
_cell.angle_gamma   90.00
#
_symmetry.space_group_name_H-M   'P 1'
#
loop_
_entity.id
_entity.type
_entity.pdbx_description
1 polymer ?
#
loop_
_entity_poly.entity_id
_entity_poly.type
_entity_poly.pdbx_seq_one_letter_code
_entity_poly.pdbx_strand_id
1 'polypeptide(L)'
;MPTRTPAAALILLVAAAIAGGAGCDRAEQPQPQAGEKRADGGAPAAPAPSGKVLEAAENESPAASARPQAGAVPAGPARVEIPAGKLVAGSTPGDKGRDPALEPALLDVELGGFTIDRYLYPNDPAQPPLTGVTRARASELCEQAGGRLCTELEWERACKGPEGTPYAGGAAWDPACAKAPASCASGFGVLGMGAALREWTASDVAPIENLQPKAAAVRGATASASSVDHRCARRAAVDPGASGDDIGFRCCHGAPNAASISSPQWQQTYRRAEIGPQQVAELLASVPQLRDLGGEVTFFKEPDDVKVVLSRGRTRLSPSGTPALQPEASPPPNTTLTTSPLLWNPVPGEEVLVVTGKSDDDSFIVAFLKLPGDRYRIASSLLLKGDRGPIALGFNGYVRRRLTWATCWDCRGESGNVTYRDDNRVVITQR
;
A
#
# COMPACT_ATOMS: atom_id res chain seq x y z
N MET A 1 16.30 -56.48 -3.17
CA MET A 1 17.48 -57.25 -3.64
C MET A 1 17.65 -56.98 -5.14
N PRO A 2 18.91 -56.92 -5.63
CA PRO A 2 19.45 -55.80 -6.39
C PRO A 2 19.46 -56.06 -7.90
N THR A 3 19.68 -55.05 -8.75
CA THR A 3 20.90 -54.80 -9.55
C THR A 3 20.42 -54.15 -10.87
N ARG A 4 21.10 -53.30 -11.63
CA ARG A 4 22.50 -52.84 -11.74
C ARG A 4 22.49 -51.65 -12.72
N THR A 5 23.18 -50.56 -12.41
CA THR A 5 23.92 -49.72 -13.39
C THR A 5 25.08 -50.54 -14.00
N PRO A 6 25.68 -50.23 -15.16
CA PRO A 6 26.39 -48.96 -15.50
C PRO A 6 26.24 -48.61 -17.02
N ALA A 7 26.97 -47.73 -17.72
CA ALA A 7 28.26 -47.07 -17.58
C ALA A 7 28.34 -45.84 -18.52
N ALA A 8 29.25 -44.93 -18.19
CA ALA A 8 29.67 -43.78 -18.98
C ALA A 8 30.58 -44.15 -20.16
N ALA A 9 30.68 -43.28 -21.17
CA ALA A 9 31.88 -43.14 -21.98
C ALA A 9 32.07 -41.70 -22.47
N LEU A 10 33.21 -41.15 -22.07
CA LEU A 10 33.79 -39.85 -22.39
C LEU A 10 34.75 -40.07 -23.57
N ILE A 11 34.67 -39.27 -24.65
CA ILE A 11 35.79 -39.13 -25.61
C ILE A 11 35.98 -37.65 -25.95
N LEU A 12 37.24 -37.24 -25.82
CA LEU A 12 37.83 -35.91 -26.00
C LEU A 12 38.94 -36.08 -27.06
N LEU A 13 39.02 -35.20 -28.07
CA LEU A 13 40.17 -35.00 -29.00
C LEU A 13 39.88 -33.72 -29.81
N VAL A 14 40.41 -32.54 -29.45
CA VAL A 14 41.75 -31.95 -29.74
C VAL A 14 42.00 -31.59 -31.22
N ALA A 15 41.90 -30.27 -31.46
CA ALA A 15 42.64 -29.32 -32.32
C ALA A 15 43.55 -29.78 -33.49
N ALA A 16 43.53 -29.03 -34.60
CA ALA A 16 44.57 -28.04 -34.96
C ALA A 16 44.29 -27.32 -36.30
N ALA A 17 44.75 -26.07 -36.36
CA ALA A 17 44.61 -25.09 -37.44
C ALA A 17 45.71 -25.19 -38.52
N ILE A 18 45.47 -24.66 -39.72
CA ILE A 18 46.49 -24.08 -40.63
C ILE A 18 45.92 -22.83 -41.33
N ALA A 19 46.75 -21.80 -41.43
CA ALA A 19 46.49 -20.45 -41.92
C ALA A 19 46.95 -20.21 -43.38
N GLY A 20 46.51 -19.09 -43.97
CA GLY A 20 47.36 -18.28 -44.86
C GLY A 20 46.74 -17.86 -46.20
N GLY A 21 46.63 -16.54 -46.43
CA GLY A 21 46.41 -15.95 -47.75
C GLY A 21 46.02 -14.47 -47.69
N ALA A 22 47.00 -13.58 -47.88
CA ALA A 22 46.87 -12.12 -47.85
C ALA A 22 46.42 -11.52 -49.20
N GLY A 23 45.80 -10.34 -49.15
CA GLY A 23 45.58 -9.48 -50.32
C GLY A 23 44.92 -8.15 -49.94
N CYS A 24 45.70 -7.07 -50.03
CA CYS A 24 45.27 -5.68 -49.85
C CYS A 24 44.35 -5.22 -50.99
N ASP A 25 43.35 -4.37 -50.71
CA ASP A 25 43.16 -3.13 -51.47
C ASP A 25 42.27 -2.11 -50.76
N ARG A 26 42.47 -0.86 -51.16
CA ARG A 26 42.26 0.40 -50.45
C ARG A 26 40.99 1.11 -50.91
N ALA A 27 40.37 1.80 -49.94
CA ALA A 27 39.45 2.95 -49.99
C ALA A 27 38.95 3.52 -51.34
N GLU A 28 37.63 3.78 -51.46
CA GLU A 28 37.03 5.14 -51.40
C GLU A 28 35.47 5.04 -51.39
N GLN A 29 34.80 6.07 -50.85
CA GLN A 29 33.40 6.16 -50.41
C GLN A 29 32.33 6.32 -51.53
N PRO A 30 31.03 6.23 -51.20
CA PRO A 30 30.29 7.48 -50.90
C PRO A 30 29.39 7.41 -49.65
N GLN A 31 29.29 8.57 -49.00
CA GLN A 31 28.47 8.92 -47.82
C GLN A 31 27.06 9.42 -48.27
N PRO A 32 26.18 9.88 -47.37
CA PRO A 32 25.06 9.14 -46.77
C PRO A 32 23.67 9.59 -47.26
N GLN A 33 22.66 8.73 -47.16
CA GLN A 33 21.25 9.19 -47.13
C GLN A 33 20.53 8.69 -45.88
N ALA A 34 19.88 9.65 -45.25
CA ALA A 34 19.15 9.58 -44.00
C ALA A 34 17.86 8.75 -44.12
N GLY A 35 17.46 8.10 -43.03
CA GLY A 35 16.13 7.54 -42.89
C GLY A 35 15.98 6.60 -41.69
N GLU A 36 15.15 7.02 -40.74
CA GLU A 36 14.44 6.19 -39.75
C GLU A 36 15.24 5.64 -38.54
N LYS A 37 15.37 6.51 -37.53
CA LYS A 37 15.37 6.07 -36.12
C LYS A 37 13.96 5.60 -35.74
N ARG A 38 13.75 4.28 -35.64
CA ARG A 38 12.69 3.73 -34.79
C ARG A 38 13.12 3.90 -33.33
N ALA A 39 12.31 4.62 -32.58
CA ALA A 39 12.46 4.77 -31.15
C ALA A 39 11.79 3.57 -30.45
N ASP A 40 12.56 2.50 -30.23
CA ASP A 40 12.27 1.60 -29.12
C ASP A 40 12.80 2.27 -27.84
N GLY A 41 11.87 2.69 -26.99
CA GLY A 41 12.20 3.46 -25.79
C GLY A 41 11.00 3.65 -24.88
N GLY A 42 10.25 2.57 -24.62
CA GLY A 42 9.40 2.52 -23.43
C GLY A 42 10.32 2.51 -22.20
N ALA A 43 10.28 3.58 -21.41
CA ALA A 43 10.93 3.57 -20.10
C ALA A 43 10.36 2.38 -19.30
N PRO A 44 11.20 1.59 -18.62
CA PRO A 44 10.68 0.53 -17.76
C PRO A 44 9.82 1.17 -16.67
N ALA A 45 8.56 0.72 -16.59
CA ALA A 45 7.71 0.98 -15.45
C ALA A 45 8.49 0.64 -14.18
N ALA A 46 8.46 1.55 -13.19
CA ALA A 46 9.04 1.25 -11.90
C ALA A 46 8.36 -0.02 -11.37
N PRO A 47 9.07 -1.14 -11.17
CA PRO A 47 8.46 -2.31 -10.56
C PRO A 47 7.89 -1.89 -9.21
N ALA A 48 6.71 -2.43 -8.86
CA ALA A 48 6.21 -2.36 -7.49
C ALA A 48 7.37 -2.74 -6.57
N PRO A 49 7.66 -1.96 -5.51
CA PRO A 49 8.90 -2.10 -4.78
C PRO A 49 9.06 -3.55 -4.30
N SER A 50 10.04 -4.22 -4.87
CA SER A 50 10.31 -5.64 -4.64
C SER A 50 11.23 -5.75 -3.43
N GLY A 51 10.68 -6.19 -2.30
CA GLY A 51 11.41 -6.37 -1.05
C GLY A 51 10.52 -6.92 0.07
N LYS A 52 11.14 -7.52 1.09
CA LYS A 52 10.41 -7.91 2.32
C LYS A 52 9.89 -6.69 3.08
N VAL A 53 10.57 -5.54 2.99
CA VAL A 53 10.16 -4.28 3.63
C VAL A 53 10.16 -3.15 2.61
N LEU A 54 9.07 -2.38 2.60
CA LEU A 54 8.94 -1.13 1.87
C LEU A 54 9.36 0.05 2.74
N GLU A 55 9.88 1.09 2.10
CA GLU A 55 10.16 2.39 2.75
C GLU A 55 8.89 3.04 3.30
N ALA A 56 9.06 3.90 4.30
CA ALA A 56 7.96 4.73 4.79
C ALA A 56 7.40 5.57 3.64
N ALA A 57 6.07 5.65 3.53
CA ALA A 57 5.42 6.37 2.44
C ALA A 57 5.75 7.88 2.40
N GLU A 58 6.24 8.45 3.51
CA GLU A 58 6.74 9.82 3.52
C GLU A 58 8.09 9.99 2.83
N ASN A 59 8.91 8.94 2.85
CA ASN A 59 10.27 8.90 2.30
C ASN A 59 10.30 8.36 0.87
N GLU A 60 9.21 7.74 0.39
CA GLU A 60 9.04 7.40 -1.01
C GLU A 60 9.14 8.68 -1.85
N SER A 61 10.23 8.79 -2.60
CA SER A 61 10.38 9.86 -3.58
C SER A 61 9.26 9.71 -4.60
N PRO A 62 8.55 10.80 -4.98
CA PRO A 62 7.66 10.74 -6.13
C PRO A 62 8.51 10.24 -7.29
N ALA A 63 8.17 9.08 -7.85
CA ALA A 63 8.99 8.35 -8.82
C ALA A 63 9.73 9.33 -9.70
N ALA A 64 11.05 9.45 -9.49
CA ALA A 64 11.86 10.43 -10.17
C ALA A 64 11.66 10.19 -11.67
N SER A 65 10.98 11.13 -12.34
CA SER A 65 10.64 11.12 -13.78
C SER A 65 9.29 10.54 -14.22
N ALA A 66 8.27 10.40 -13.36
CA ALA A 66 6.90 10.26 -13.87
C ALA A 66 6.34 11.67 -14.21
N ARG A 67 6.67 12.20 -15.39
CA ARG A 67 5.98 13.39 -15.91
C ARG A 67 4.51 13.02 -16.09
N PRO A 68 3.56 13.82 -15.61
CA PRO A 68 2.16 13.65 -15.96
C PRO A 68 2.03 13.69 -17.50
N GLN A 69 1.47 12.63 -18.08
CA GLN A 69 1.24 12.57 -19.52
C GLN A 69 -0.10 13.25 -19.86
N ALA A 70 -0.16 14.57 -19.71
CA ALA A 70 -1.18 15.35 -20.41
C ALA A 70 -0.70 15.56 -21.84
N GLY A 71 -1.23 14.75 -22.75
CA GLY A 71 -1.08 14.92 -24.19
C GLY A 71 -2.45 14.95 -24.84
N ALA A 72 -2.55 15.49 -26.06
CA ALA A 72 -3.76 15.38 -26.86
C ALA A 72 -4.12 13.89 -26.99
N VAL A 73 -5.18 13.45 -26.31
CA VAL A 73 -5.63 12.07 -26.40
C VAL A 73 -6.20 11.86 -27.80
N PRO A 74 -5.67 10.91 -28.59
CA PRO A 74 -6.19 10.65 -29.92
C PRO A 74 -7.65 10.22 -29.85
N ALA A 75 -8.43 10.63 -30.85
CA ALA A 75 -9.79 10.14 -31.02
C ALA A 75 -9.78 8.61 -31.05
N GLY A 76 -10.82 7.99 -30.50
CA GLY A 76 -10.98 6.55 -30.60
C GLY A 76 -12.39 6.14 -30.23
N PRO A 77 -12.63 4.83 -30.06
CA PRO A 77 -13.98 4.32 -29.95
C PRO A 77 -14.67 4.86 -28.69
N ALA A 78 -15.98 5.07 -28.78
CA ALA A 78 -16.80 5.47 -27.63
C ALA A 78 -16.72 4.44 -26.50
N ARG A 79 -16.43 3.17 -26.82
CA ARG A 79 -16.26 2.10 -25.85
C ARG A 79 -14.85 1.52 -25.92
N VAL A 80 -14.27 1.23 -24.77
CA VAL A 80 -12.94 0.69 -24.61
C VAL A 80 -13.04 -0.77 -24.16
N GLU A 81 -12.35 -1.66 -24.87
CA GLU A 81 -12.22 -3.06 -24.46
C GLU A 81 -11.13 -3.21 -23.41
N ILE A 82 -11.48 -3.79 -22.26
CA ILE A 82 -10.56 -4.10 -21.17
C ILE A 82 -10.33 -5.62 -21.21
N PRO A 83 -9.09 -6.07 -21.53
CA PRO A 83 -8.81 -7.50 -21.61
C PRO A 83 -8.90 -8.15 -20.23
N ALA A 84 -9.16 -9.47 -20.23
CA ALA A 84 -9.10 -10.29 -19.02
C ALA A 84 -7.70 -10.23 -18.38
N GLY A 85 -7.62 -10.43 -17.07
CA GLY A 85 -6.37 -10.63 -16.35
C GLY A 85 -6.37 -10.06 -14.93
N LYS A 86 -5.16 -9.93 -14.38
CA LYS A 86 -4.91 -9.59 -12.99
C LYS A 86 -5.13 -8.12 -12.66
N LEU A 87 -5.71 -7.88 -11.50
CA LEU A 87 -5.81 -6.58 -10.83
C LEU A 87 -5.31 -6.77 -9.39
N VAL A 88 -4.33 -5.96 -8.97
CA VAL A 88 -4.03 -5.77 -7.55
C VAL A 88 -4.92 -4.63 -7.05
N ALA A 89 -6.06 -4.95 -6.47
CA ALA A 89 -7.07 -4.00 -6.04
C ALA A 89 -6.72 -3.32 -4.70
N GLY A 90 -7.15 -2.07 -4.53
CA GLY A 90 -6.84 -1.24 -3.37
C GLY A 90 -5.45 -0.64 -3.40
N SER A 91 -4.90 -0.39 -2.22
CA SER A 91 -3.67 0.40 -2.02
C SER A 91 -2.74 -0.29 -1.03
N THR A 92 -1.50 0.19 -0.95
CA THR A 92 -0.50 -0.35 -0.03
C THR A 92 -0.74 0.24 1.35
N PRO A 93 -0.84 -0.57 2.43
CA PRO A 93 -0.82 -0.07 3.81
C PRO A 93 0.23 1.01 4.04
N GLY A 94 -0.19 2.16 4.58
CA GLY A 94 0.65 3.35 4.77
C GLY A 94 0.68 4.33 3.61
N ASP A 95 0.10 4.02 2.44
CA ASP A 95 -0.02 4.99 1.34
C ASP A 95 -0.76 6.25 1.80
N LYS A 96 -0.28 7.42 1.35
CA LYS A 96 -0.91 8.71 1.70
C LYS A 96 -2.37 8.74 1.22
N GLY A 97 -3.27 9.13 2.11
CA GLY A 97 -4.71 9.20 1.84
C GLY A 97 -5.43 7.85 1.87
N ARG A 98 -4.74 6.73 2.11
CA ARG A 98 -5.37 5.42 2.23
C ARG A 98 -6.34 5.39 3.41
N ASP A 99 -7.52 4.82 3.17
CA ASP A 99 -8.46 4.44 4.21
C ASP A 99 -8.50 2.90 4.37
N PRO A 100 -7.93 2.32 5.44
CA PRO A 100 -7.90 0.87 5.63
C PRO A 100 -9.27 0.21 5.78
N ALA A 101 -10.29 0.96 6.22
CA ALA A 101 -11.63 0.42 6.38
C ALA A 101 -12.34 0.23 5.03
N LEU A 102 -11.93 0.99 4.01
CA LEU A 102 -12.56 0.98 2.69
C LEU A 102 -11.67 0.34 1.62
N GLU A 103 -10.38 0.62 1.65
CA GLU A 103 -9.41 0.23 0.63
C GLU A 103 -8.70 -1.08 1.03
N PRO A 104 -8.91 -2.18 0.28
CA PRO A 104 -8.25 -3.44 0.61
C PRO A 104 -6.74 -3.32 0.46
N ALA A 105 -6.00 -4.07 1.28
CA ALA A 105 -4.54 -4.11 1.24
C ALA A 105 -4.08 -5.05 0.11
N LEU A 106 -3.77 -4.49 -1.06
CA LEU A 106 -3.22 -5.22 -2.22
C LEU A 106 -3.94 -6.54 -2.53
N LEU A 107 -5.24 -6.47 -2.76
CA LEU A 107 -6.09 -7.64 -3.03
C LEU A 107 -5.89 -8.14 -4.47
N ASP A 108 -5.32 -9.33 -4.64
CA ASP A 108 -5.19 -9.96 -5.96
C ASP A 108 -6.55 -10.47 -6.47
N VAL A 109 -6.94 -10.03 -7.66
CA VAL A 109 -8.18 -10.40 -8.34
C VAL A 109 -7.92 -10.73 -9.81
N GLU A 110 -8.47 -11.84 -10.29
CA GLU A 110 -8.58 -12.11 -11.73
C GLU A 110 -9.94 -11.63 -12.24
N LEU A 111 -9.92 -10.80 -13.28
CA LEU A 111 -11.12 -10.29 -13.92
C LEU A 111 -11.24 -10.83 -15.34
N GLY A 112 -12.43 -11.25 -15.73
CA GLY A 112 -12.78 -11.50 -17.12
C GLY A 112 -12.77 -10.19 -17.92
N GLY A 113 -12.62 -10.32 -19.24
CA GLY A 113 -12.68 -9.18 -20.15
C GLY A 113 -14.07 -8.53 -20.16
N PHE A 114 -14.10 -7.22 -20.30
CA PHE A 114 -15.34 -6.44 -20.37
C PHE A 114 -15.12 -5.20 -21.24
N THR A 115 -16.20 -4.51 -21.56
CA THR A 115 -16.15 -3.25 -22.29
C THR A 115 -16.66 -2.14 -21.38
N ILE A 116 -16.05 -0.96 -21.44
CA ILE A 116 -16.42 0.21 -20.63
C ILE A 116 -16.58 1.45 -21.50
N ASP A 117 -17.52 2.31 -21.15
CA ASP A 117 -17.66 3.62 -21.77
C ASP A 117 -16.39 4.45 -21.57
N ARG A 118 -15.93 5.08 -22.66
CA ARG A 118 -14.73 5.89 -22.67
C ARG A 118 -14.92 7.18 -21.87
N TYR A 119 -16.10 7.78 -21.95
CA TYR A 119 -16.49 8.98 -21.21
C TYR A 119 -17.53 8.64 -20.14
N LEU A 120 -17.79 9.57 -19.23
CA LEU A 120 -18.94 9.48 -18.33
C LEU A 120 -20.24 9.48 -19.16
N TYR A 121 -21.31 8.89 -18.61
CA TYR A 121 -22.63 8.89 -19.24
C TYR A 121 -23.05 10.33 -19.59
N PRO A 122 -23.50 10.61 -20.83
CA PRO A 122 -24.04 9.68 -21.84
C PRO A 122 -23.01 9.03 -22.80
N ASN A 123 -21.72 9.05 -22.46
CA ASN A 123 -20.62 8.57 -23.28
C ASN A 123 -20.44 9.35 -24.60
N ASP A 124 -20.68 10.66 -24.53
CA ASP A 124 -20.56 11.60 -25.64
C ASP A 124 -19.73 12.82 -25.18
N PRO A 125 -18.54 13.06 -25.75
CA PRO A 125 -17.70 14.21 -25.37
C PRO A 125 -18.32 15.57 -25.72
N ALA A 126 -19.36 15.63 -26.55
CA ALA A 126 -20.08 16.85 -26.86
C ALA A 126 -21.14 17.20 -25.80
N GLN A 127 -21.43 16.29 -24.87
CA GLN A 127 -22.44 16.47 -23.83
C GLN A 127 -21.79 16.50 -22.43
N PRO A 128 -22.33 17.30 -21.49
CA PRO A 128 -21.86 17.26 -20.12
C PRO A 128 -22.19 15.90 -19.47
N PRO A 129 -21.33 15.39 -18.57
CA PRO A 129 -21.66 14.22 -17.77
C PRO A 129 -22.96 14.43 -17.00
N LEU A 130 -23.81 13.41 -16.98
CA LEU A 130 -25.00 13.42 -16.15
C LEU A 130 -24.63 13.12 -14.69
N THR A 131 -24.95 14.05 -13.79
CA THR A 131 -24.80 13.92 -12.34
C THR A 131 -26.13 14.16 -11.63
N GLY A 132 -26.16 14.13 -10.29
CA GLY A 132 -27.38 14.43 -9.53
C GLY A 132 -28.44 13.34 -9.63
N VAL A 133 -28.05 12.11 -9.97
CA VAL A 133 -28.94 10.94 -10.06
C VAL A 133 -28.60 9.92 -8.97
N THR A 134 -29.60 9.16 -8.53
CA THR A 134 -29.40 8.05 -7.60
C THR A 134 -28.69 6.88 -8.28
N ARG A 135 -28.11 5.96 -7.49
CA ARG A 135 -27.49 4.75 -8.05
C ARG A 135 -28.47 3.91 -8.86
N ALA A 136 -29.71 3.80 -8.38
CA ALA A 136 -30.77 3.07 -9.08
C ALA A 136 -31.05 3.71 -10.46
N ARG A 137 -31.16 5.04 -10.52
CA ARG A 137 -31.37 5.75 -11.78
C ARG A 137 -30.18 5.62 -12.74
N ALA A 138 -28.94 5.65 -12.22
CA ALA A 138 -27.74 5.40 -13.01
C ALA A 138 -27.74 3.97 -13.61
N SER A 139 -28.15 2.95 -12.84
CA SER A 139 -28.29 1.58 -13.34
C SER A 139 -29.31 1.48 -14.48
N GLU A 140 -30.51 2.04 -14.28
CA GLU A 140 -31.56 2.05 -15.30
C GLU A 140 -31.10 2.71 -16.61
N LEU A 141 -30.38 3.82 -16.53
CA LEU A 141 -29.86 4.53 -17.70
C LEU A 141 -28.81 3.70 -18.44
N CYS A 142 -27.94 2.99 -17.72
CA CYS A 142 -27.00 2.07 -18.35
C CYS A 142 -27.71 0.88 -19.00
N GLU A 143 -28.75 0.32 -18.38
CA GLU A 143 -29.57 -0.75 -18.96
C GLU A 143 -30.27 -0.29 -20.25
N GLN A 144 -30.84 0.92 -20.26
CA GLN A 144 -31.45 1.54 -21.44
C GLN A 144 -30.43 1.75 -22.58
N ALA A 145 -29.17 2.03 -22.24
CA ALA A 145 -28.06 2.13 -23.19
C ALA A 145 -27.46 0.77 -23.62
N GLY A 146 -28.07 -0.35 -23.22
CA GLY A 146 -27.62 -1.71 -23.55
C GLY A 146 -26.37 -2.15 -22.78
N GLY A 147 -26.15 -1.58 -21.60
CA GLY A 147 -25.06 -1.91 -20.69
C GLY A 147 -25.57 -2.14 -19.26
N ARG A 148 -24.68 -1.91 -18.31
CA ARG A 148 -24.92 -1.97 -16.87
C ARG A 148 -23.98 -1.02 -16.18
N LEU A 149 -24.25 -0.71 -14.92
CA LEU A 149 -23.26 0.01 -14.11
C LEU A 149 -22.00 -0.85 -13.93
N CYS A 150 -20.82 -0.24 -14.01
CA CYS A 150 -19.56 -0.95 -13.77
C CYS A 150 -19.45 -1.42 -12.32
N THR A 151 -18.87 -2.60 -12.08
CA THR A 151 -18.46 -2.99 -10.73
C THR A 151 -17.27 -2.15 -10.27
N GLU A 152 -17.04 -2.05 -8.96
CA GLU A 152 -15.94 -1.24 -8.43
C GLU A 152 -14.55 -1.76 -8.80
N LEU A 153 -14.42 -3.08 -9.06
CA LEU A 153 -13.17 -3.69 -9.47
C LEU A 153 -12.93 -3.53 -10.99
N GLU A 154 -13.98 -3.56 -11.80
CA GLU A 154 -13.89 -3.18 -13.22
C GLU A 154 -13.47 -1.72 -13.37
N TRP A 155 -14.07 -0.82 -12.58
CA TRP A 155 -13.70 0.60 -12.55
C TRP A 155 -12.23 0.78 -12.18
N GLU A 156 -11.76 0.12 -11.10
CA GLU A 156 -10.37 0.24 -10.67
C GLU A 156 -9.38 -0.33 -11.68
N ARG A 157 -9.69 -1.48 -12.32
CA ARG A 157 -8.89 -2.02 -13.42
C ARG A 157 -8.79 -1.03 -14.58
N ALA A 158 -9.92 -0.45 -14.98
CA ALA A 158 -9.95 0.54 -16.05
C ALA A 158 -9.14 1.80 -15.69
N CYS A 159 -9.13 2.21 -14.42
CA CYS A 159 -8.36 3.36 -13.93
C CYS A 159 -6.85 3.08 -13.90
N LYS A 160 -6.46 1.97 -13.26
CA LYS A 160 -5.05 1.60 -13.05
C LYS A 160 -4.32 1.26 -14.36
N GLY A 161 -5.05 0.84 -15.39
CA GLY A 161 -4.45 0.44 -16.65
C GLY A 161 -3.68 -0.89 -16.57
N PRO A 162 -3.01 -1.30 -17.66
CA PRO A 162 -2.26 -2.56 -17.72
C PRO A 162 -1.06 -2.57 -16.77
N GLU A 163 -0.45 -1.40 -16.52
CA GLU A 163 0.71 -1.24 -15.65
C GLU A 163 0.35 -1.14 -14.16
N GLY A 164 -0.93 -1.14 -13.79
CA GLY A 164 -1.36 -1.12 -12.39
C GLY A 164 -1.07 0.20 -11.66
N THR A 165 -1.00 1.33 -12.38
CA THR A 165 -0.54 2.60 -11.80
C THR A 165 -1.52 3.17 -10.76
N PRO A 166 -1.05 3.85 -9.70
CA PRO A 166 -1.92 4.37 -8.64
C PRO A 166 -2.89 5.47 -9.09
N TYR A 167 -2.59 6.16 -10.19
CA TYR A 167 -3.46 7.16 -10.81
C TYR A 167 -3.72 6.79 -12.28
N ALA A 168 -4.78 7.34 -12.85
CA ALA A 168 -5.09 7.15 -14.26
C ALA A 168 -3.95 7.71 -15.13
N GLY A 169 -3.28 6.81 -15.86
CA GLY A 169 -2.22 7.17 -16.81
C GLY A 169 -0.83 7.36 -16.20
N GLY A 170 -0.63 7.13 -14.89
CA GLY A 170 0.72 7.22 -14.32
C GLY A 170 0.84 7.09 -12.81
N ALA A 171 2.10 7.19 -12.35
CA ALA A 171 2.46 7.07 -10.94
C ALA A 171 2.13 8.32 -10.09
N ALA A 172 1.76 9.44 -10.72
CA ALA A 172 1.45 10.69 -10.05
C ALA A 172 0.17 11.31 -10.62
N TRP A 173 -0.56 12.04 -9.77
CA TRP A 173 -1.73 12.81 -10.16
C TRP A 173 -1.34 14.05 -10.97
N ASP A 174 -2.04 14.30 -12.07
CA ASP A 174 -1.95 15.55 -12.84
C ASP A 174 -3.11 16.50 -12.47
N PRO A 175 -2.84 17.63 -11.80
CA PRO A 175 -3.88 18.60 -11.46
C PRO A 175 -4.63 19.18 -12.68
N ALA A 176 -4.06 19.14 -13.89
CA ALA A 176 -4.76 19.58 -15.10
C ALA A 176 -5.99 18.70 -15.40
N CYS A 177 -5.98 17.44 -14.98
CA CYS A 177 -7.09 16.51 -15.18
C CYS A 177 -8.36 16.92 -14.43
N ALA A 178 -8.27 17.64 -13.32
CA ALA A 178 -9.45 18.19 -12.64
C ALA A 178 -10.16 19.27 -13.49
N LYS A 179 -9.42 19.97 -14.36
CA LYS A 179 -9.94 21.03 -15.23
C LYS A 179 -10.35 20.50 -16.61
N ALA A 180 -9.62 19.51 -17.11
CA ALA A 180 -9.85 18.91 -18.43
C ALA A 180 -9.86 17.37 -18.36
N PRO A 181 -10.86 16.74 -17.71
CA PRO A 181 -10.92 15.28 -17.55
C PRO A 181 -10.86 14.52 -18.88
N ALA A 182 -11.45 15.08 -19.94
CA ALA A 182 -11.46 14.50 -21.28
C ALA A 182 -10.06 14.44 -21.94
N SER A 183 -9.06 15.12 -21.38
CA SER A 183 -7.66 15.06 -21.85
C SER A 183 -6.80 14.08 -21.06
N CYS A 184 -7.40 13.34 -20.12
CA CYS A 184 -6.67 12.44 -19.23
C CYS A 184 -7.14 11.01 -19.39
N ALA A 185 -6.30 10.19 -20.01
CA ALA A 185 -6.57 8.79 -20.28
C ALA A 185 -5.87 7.89 -19.24
N SER A 186 -6.57 6.82 -18.83
CA SER A 186 -5.91 5.68 -18.21
C SER A 186 -5.04 4.94 -19.22
N GLY A 187 -4.21 4.00 -18.75
CA GLY A 187 -3.38 3.17 -19.64
C GLY A 187 -4.20 2.28 -20.61
N PHE A 188 -5.51 2.10 -20.38
CA PHE A 188 -6.42 1.45 -21.34
C PHE A 188 -7.12 2.44 -22.29
N GLY A 189 -6.96 3.75 -22.11
CA GLY A 189 -7.60 4.77 -22.96
C GLY A 189 -8.95 5.27 -22.45
N VAL A 190 -9.34 4.96 -21.21
CA VAL A 190 -10.58 5.43 -20.58
C VAL A 190 -10.36 6.83 -20.02
N LEU A 191 -11.27 7.77 -20.29
CA LEU A 191 -11.08 9.19 -20.00
C LEU A 191 -11.70 9.63 -18.67
N GLY A 192 -11.04 10.60 -18.04
CA GLY A 192 -11.51 11.30 -16.85
C GLY A 192 -11.62 10.44 -15.60
N MET A 193 -10.99 9.26 -15.58
CA MET A 193 -11.02 8.32 -14.45
C MET A 193 -10.42 8.97 -13.21
N GLY A 194 -11.23 9.09 -12.15
CA GLY A 194 -10.83 9.67 -10.87
C GLY A 194 -10.52 11.17 -10.92
N ALA A 195 -10.93 11.89 -11.97
CA ALA A 195 -10.37 13.21 -12.25
C ALA A 195 -11.12 14.40 -11.65
N ALA A 196 -12.45 14.43 -11.78
CA ALA A 196 -13.25 15.59 -11.39
C ALA A 196 -14.62 15.25 -10.79
N LEU A 197 -15.10 14.03 -11.02
CA LEU A 197 -16.37 13.53 -10.51
C LEU A 197 -16.13 12.20 -9.81
N ARG A 198 -16.93 12.00 -8.77
CA ARG A 198 -17.13 10.68 -8.20
C ARG A 198 -18.05 9.88 -9.12
N GLU A 199 -17.96 8.55 -9.08
CA GLU A 199 -18.69 7.67 -9.98
C GLU A 199 -19.40 6.57 -9.22
N TRP A 200 -20.71 6.45 -9.45
CA TRP A 200 -21.47 5.29 -9.00
C TRP A 200 -20.91 4.00 -9.58
N THR A 201 -20.87 2.95 -8.76
CA THR A 201 -20.58 1.57 -9.20
C THR A 201 -21.73 0.66 -8.80
N ALA A 202 -21.83 -0.51 -9.44
CA ALA A 202 -22.80 -1.55 -9.09
C ALA A 202 -22.50 -2.22 -7.73
N SER A 203 -21.30 -2.01 -7.18
CA SER A 203 -20.83 -2.69 -5.98
C SER A 203 -21.33 -2.03 -4.70
N ASP A 204 -21.47 -2.85 -3.66
CA ASP A 204 -21.83 -2.40 -2.31
C ASP A 204 -20.57 -2.32 -1.44
N VAL A 205 -20.54 -1.35 -0.53
CA VAL A 205 -19.66 -1.39 0.63
C VAL A 205 -20.40 -2.14 1.74
N ALA A 206 -19.90 -3.31 2.08
CA ALA A 206 -20.44 -4.12 3.17
C ALA A 206 -20.22 -3.42 4.52
N PRO A 207 -21.14 -3.61 5.49
CA PRO A 207 -21.07 -2.90 6.76
C PRO A 207 -19.84 -3.30 7.57
N ILE A 208 -19.38 -2.37 8.40
CA ILE A 208 -18.41 -2.62 9.47
C ILE A 208 -19.11 -2.27 10.78
N GLU A 209 -19.16 -3.23 11.69
CA GLU A 209 -19.90 -3.11 12.96
C GLU A 209 -19.61 -1.78 13.68
N ASN A 210 -20.67 -1.03 13.98
CA ASN A 210 -20.67 0.27 14.66
C ASN A 210 -19.84 1.40 14.00
N LEU A 211 -19.27 1.16 12.82
CA LEU A 211 -18.47 2.14 12.09
C LEU A 211 -19.15 2.62 10.80
N GLN A 212 -19.74 1.68 10.06
CA GLN A 212 -20.25 1.98 8.73
C GLN A 212 -21.44 1.10 8.34
N PRO A 213 -22.59 1.70 7.97
CA PRO A 213 -23.70 0.92 7.45
C PRO A 213 -23.40 0.39 6.04
N LYS A 214 -24.26 -0.52 5.57
CA LYS A 214 -24.24 -0.92 4.16
C LYS A 214 -24.45 0.32 3.29
N ALA A 215 -23.61 0.50 2.28
CA ALA A 215 -23.65 1.65 1.38
C ALA A 215 -23.33 1.23 -0.07
N ALA A 216 -23.50 2.14 -1.01
CA ALA A 216 -23.01 1.96 -2.37
C ALA A 216 -21.54 2.37 -2.48
N ALA A 217 -20.75 1.56 -3.21
CA ALA A 217 -19.37 1.89 -3.51
C ALA A 217 -19.32 2.95 -4.60
N VAL A 218 -18.61 4.04 -4.31
CA VAL A 218 -18.34 5.14 -5.21
C VAL A 218 -16.84 5.27 -5.41
N ARG A 219 -16.43 5.54 -6.65
CA ARG A 219 -15.02 5.66 -7.04
C ARG A 219 -14.69 7.05 -7.53
N GLY A 220 -13.39 7.36 -7.60
CA GLY A 220 -12.91 8.67 -8.01
C GLY A 220 -13.08 9.76 -6.95
N ALA A 221 -12.89 11.01 -7.36
CA ALA A 221 -12.85 12.16 -6.47
C ALA A 221 -13.41 13.41 -7.18
N THR A 222 -13.83 14.39 -6.38
CA THR A 222 -14.27 15.69 -6.90
C THR A 222 -13.09 16.49 -7.42
N ALA A 223 -13.33 17.46 -8.31
CA ALA A 223 -12.28 18.31 -8.87
C ALA A 223 -11.49 19.14 -7.83
N SER A 224 -12.10 19.40 -6.66
CA SER A 224 -11.51 20.15 -5.55
C SER A 224 -10.79 19.27 -4.52
N ALA A 225 -10.79 17.95 -4.71
CA ALA A 225 -10.17 17.01 -3.78
C ALA A 225 -8.64 17.16 -3.75
N SER A 226 -8.02 16.62 -2.71
CA SER A 226 -6.57 16.61 -2.62
C SER A 226 -5.96 15.66 -3.64
N SER A 227 -4.69 15.86 -4.02
CA SER A 227 -4.02 14.99 -5.01
C SER A 227 -4.06 13.51 -4.64
N VAL A 228 -4.01 13.18 -3.35
CA VAL A 228 -4.05 11.80 -2.86
C VAL A 228 -5.45 11.18 -2.92
N ASP A 229 -6.51 11.95 -3.11
CA ASP A 229 -7.87 11.40 -3.24
C ASP A 229 -8.18 10.93 -4.66
N HIS A 230 -7.43 11.40 -5.66
CA HIS A 230 -7.59 11.01 -7.07
C HIS A 230 -7.00 9.63 -7.41
N ARG A 231 -6.50 8.89 -6.41
CA ARG A 231 -5.96 7.53 -6.57
C ARG A 231 -7.05 6.60 -7.11
N CYS A 232 -6.69 5.72 -8.04
CA CYS A 232 -7.59 4.68 -8.55
C CYS A 232 -8.13 3.75 -7.46
N ALA A 233 -7.36 3.56 -6.38
CA ALA A 233 -7.73 2.76 -5.22
C ALA A 233 -8.74 3.46 -4.29
N ARG A 234 -8.90 4.79 -4.39
CA ARG A 234 -9.80 5.53 -3.51
C ARG A 234 -11.21 4.98 -3.65
N ARG A 235 -11.83 4.70 -2.51
CA ARG A 235 -13.16 4.15 -2.39
C ARG A 235 -13.94 4.99 -1.38
N ALA A 236 -15.18 5.31 -1.71
CA ALA A 236 -16.10 6.01 -0.84
C ALA A 236 -17.38 5.19 -0.67
N ALA A 237 -18.01 5.36 0.49
CA ALA A 237 -19.29 4.76 0.82
C ALA A 237 -20.36 5.83 0.85
N VAL A 238 -21.38 5.69 0.00
CA VAL A 238 -22.45 6.68 -0.13
C VAL A 238 -23.81 5.99 -0.04
N ASP A 239 -24.79 6.65 0.58
CA ASP A 239 -26.18 6.19 0.56
C ASP A 239 -26.64 6.00 -0.90
N PRO A 240 -27.11 4.80 -1.31
CA PRO A 240 -27.58 4.57 -2.67
C PRO A 240 -28.77 5.44 -3.11
N GLY A 241 -29.52 6.00 -2.14
CA GLY A 241 -30.61 6.95 -2.38
C GLY A 241 -30.17 8.40 -2.55
N ALA A 242 -28.90 8.73 -2.29
CA ALA A 242 -28.36 10.07 -2.50
C ALA A 242 -28.28 10.42 -3.99
N SER A 243 -28.36 11.72 -4.30
CA SER A 243 -28.29 12.28 -5.65
C SER A 243 -27.34 13.49 -5.69
N GLY A 244 -26.05 13.23 -5.45
CA GLY A 244 -25.02 14.27 -5.45
C GLY A 244 -24.73 14.83 -6.84
N ASP A 245 -24.61 16.14 -6.97
CA ASP A 245 -24.22 16.85 -8.21
C ASP A 245 -22.76 16.60 -8.60
N ASP A 246 -21.97 16.07 -7.67
CA ASP A 246 -20.58 15.66 -7.84
C ASP A 246 -20.41 14.15 -8.15
N ILE A 247 -21.52 13.40 -8.25
CA ILE A 247 -21.52 11.97 -8.59
C ILE A 247 -22.13 11.75 -9.96
N GLY A 248 -21.29 11.32 -10.91
CA GLY A 248 -21.69 10.80 -12.21
C GLY A 248 -21.63 9.27 -12.24
N PHE A 249 -21.57 8.71 -13.44
CA PHE A 249 -21.39 7.28 -13.66
C PHE A 249 -20.93 7.01 -15.10
N ARG A 250 -20.48 5.78 -15.35
CA ARG A 250 -20.21 5.25 -16.69
C ARG A 250 -20.69 3.82 -16.79
N CYS A 251 -21.05 3.38 -18.00
CA CYS A 251 -21.57 2.04 -18.20
C CYS A 251 -20.47 1.05 -18.62
N CYS A 252 -20.65 -0.18 -18.18
CA CYS A 252 -19.91 -1.34 -18.63
C CYS A 252 -20.83 -2.26 -19.44
N HIS A 253 -20.26 -3.07 -20.31
CA HIS A 253 -20.98 -4.01 -21.18
C HIS A 253 -20.37 -5.41 -21.06
N GLY A 254 -21.20 -6.42 -21.34
CA GLY A 254 -20.89 -7.83 -21.12
C GLY A 254 -21.25 -8.30 -19.70
N ALA A 255 -20.93 -9.56 -19.41
CA ALA A 255 -21.21 -10.16 -18.11
C ALA A 255 -20.47 -9.40 -16.97
N PRO A 256 -21.10 -9.20 -15.80
CA PRO A 256 -20.43 -8.61 -14.65
C PRO A 256 -19.35 -9.54 -14.09
N ASN A 257 -18.20 -8.96 -13.77
CA ASN A 257 -17.22 -9.64 -12.94
C ASN A 257 -17.77 -9.88 -11.53
N ALA A 258 -17.71 -11.13 -11.06
CA ALA A 258 -18.32 -11.54 -9.79
C ALA A 258 -17.44 -11.25 -8.55
N ALA A 259 -16.19 -10.87 -8.75
CA ALA A 259 -15.28 -10.53 -7.65
C ALA A 259 -15.81 -9.32 -6.85
N SER A 260 -15.58 -9.31 -5.54
CA SER A 260 -16.02 -8.23 -4.65
C SER A 260 -14.98 -7.95 -3.56
N ILE A 261 -15.04 -6.74 -3.00
CA ILE A 261 -14.21 -6.34 -1.87
C ILE A 261 -14.95 -6.69 -0.58
N SER A 262 -14.40 -7.61 0.20
CA SER A 262 -14.93 -7.97 1.51
C SER A 262 -14.76 -6.85 2.53
N SER A 263 -15.70 -6.74 3.46
CA SER A 263 -15.60 -5.80 4.59
C SER A 263 -14.51 -6.26 5.58
N PRO A 264 -13.55 -5.40 5.95
CA PRO A 264 -12.59 -5.75 6.98
C PRO A 264 -13.30 -5.93 8.33
N GLN A 265 -12.86 -6.92 9.10
CA GLN A 265 -13.46 -7.24 10.39
C GLN A 265 -12.63 -6.65 11.54
N TRP A 266 -13.29 -6.37 12.66
CA TRP A 266 -12.59 -6.12 13.92
C TRP A 266 -11.86 -7.39 14.34
N GLN A 267 -10.55 -7.30 14.44
CA GLN A 267 -9.72 -8.36 15.01
C GLN A 267 -9.46 -8.12 16.50
N GLN A 268 -8.91 -9.11 17.18
CA GLN A 268 -8.36 -8.90 18.52
C GLN A 268 -7.36 -7.74 18.47
N THR A 269 -7.48 -6.75 19.35
CA THR A 269 -6.67 -5.54 19.29
C THR A 269 -5.17 -5.83 19.34
N TYR A 270 -4.77 -6.82 20.12
CA TYR A 270 -3.36 -7.20 20.32
C TYR A 270 -3.22 -8.72 20.34
N ARG A 271 -2.20 -9.21 19.64
CA ARG A 271 -1.79 -10.61 19.62
C ARG A 271 -0.27 -10.68 19.73
N ARG A 272 0.25 -11.74 20.32
CA ARG A 272 1.70 -12.02 20.24
C ARG A 272 2.06 -12.27 18.78
N ALA A 273 3.11 -11.63 18.28
CA ALA A 273 3.60 -11.90 16.94
C ALA A 273 4.50 -13.14 16.95
N GLU A 274 4.29 -14.04 16.00
CA GLU A 274 5.16 -15.18 15.74
C GLU A 274 6.32 -14.73 14.83
N ILE A 275 7.28 -14.01 15.42
CA ILE A 275 8.48 -13.53 14.71
C ILE A 275 9.71 -13.73 15.59
N GLY A 276 10.80 -14.23 14.99
CA GLY A 276 12.06 -14.47 15.68
C GLY A 276 13.07 -13.30 15.55
N PRO A 277 14.12 -13.24 16.40
CA PRO A 277 15.11 -12.17 16.36
C PRO A 277 15.84 -12.07 15.01
N GLN A 278 16.20 -13.21 14.39
CA GLN A 278 16.85 -13.23 13.07
C GLN A 278 15.96 -12.60 11.99
N GLN A 279 14.66 -12.91 12.00
CA GLN A 279 13.72 -12.32 11.04
C GLN A 279 13.58 -10.82 11.27
N VAL A 280 13.55 -10.35 12.53
CA VAL A 280 13.58 -8.91 12.82
C VAL A 280 14.87 -8.26 12.32
N ALA A 281 16.02 -8.88 12.53
CA ALA A 281 17.30 -8.38 12.02
C ALA A 281 17.27 -8.21 10.49
N GLU A 282 16.70 -9.16 9.75
CA GLU A 282 16.49 -9.05 8.31
C GLU A 282 15.58 -7.87 7.93
N LEU A 283 14.48 -7.66 8.68
CA LEU A 283 13.59 -6.51 8.45
C LEU A 283 14.34 -5.18 8.69
N LEU A 284 15.08 -5.06 9.79
CA LEU A 284 15.86 -3.86 10.11
C LEU A 284 16.96 -3.59 9.07
N ALA A 285 17.72 -4.62 8.68
CA ALA A 285 18.77 -4.53 7.67
C ALA A 285 18.24 -4.11 6.28
N SER A 286 16.96 -4.36 5.99
CA SER A 286 16.35 -3.93 4.73
C SER A 286 15.95 -2.45 4.71
N VAL A 287 15.82 -1.80 5.87
CA VAL A 287 15.48 -0.38 5.99
C VAL A 287 16.77 0.46 6.08
N PRO A 288 17.10 1.34 5.10
CA PRO A 288 18.33 2.13 5.04
C PRO A 288 18.70 2.83 6.34
N GLN A 289 17.74 3.47 7.00
CA GLN A 289 17.97 4.21 8.25
C GLN A 289 18.15 3.32 9.49
N LEU A 290 17.89 2.01 9.38
CA LEU A 290 18.00 1.03 10.48
C LEU A 290 19.04 -0.05 10.19
N ARG A 291 19.80 0.06 9.09
CA ARG A 291 20.77 -0.97 8.66
C ARG A 291 21.81 -1.28 9.73
N ASP A 292 22.23 -0.26 10.47
CA ASP A 292 23.23 -0.39 11.53
C ASP A 292 22.70 -1.18 12.74
N LEU A 293 21.37 -1.34 12.88
CA LEU A 293 20.73 -2.22 13.88
C LEU A 293 20.54 -3.66 13.39
N GLY A 294 20.84 -3.95 12.12
CA GLY A 294 20.62 -5.26 11.49
C GLY A 294 21.62 -6.34 11.91
N GLY A 295 22.43 -6.09 12.95
CA GLY A 295 23.38 -7.03 13.54
C GLY A 295 22.72 -8.10 14.41
N GLU A 296 23.25 -8.34 15.61
CA GLU A 296 22.70 -9.34 16.53
C GLU A 296 21.51 -8.78 17.31
N VAL A 297 20.31 -8.93 16.74
CA VAL A 297 19.06 -8.60 17.43
C VAL A 297 18.77 -9.61 18.54
N THR A 298 18.49 -9.12 19.75
CA THR A 298 18.04 -9.92 20.88
C THR A 298 16.73 -9.35 21.44
N PHE A 299 15.77 -10.24 21.76
CA PHE A 299 14.56 -9.85 22.48
C PHE A 299 14.77 -9.86 24.00
N PHE A 300 14.00 -9.01 24.66
CA PHE A 300 13.90 -9.00 26.12
C PHE A 300 13.10 -10.22 26.61
N LYS A 301 13.43 -10.70 27.81
CA LYS A 301 12.91 -11.93 28.40
C LYS A 301 11.75 -11.65 29.35
N GLU A 302 10.62 -12.29 29.09
CA GLU A 302 9.49 -12.29 30.01
C GLU A 302 9.58 -13.45 31.02
N PRO A 303 9.17 -13.24 32.28
CA PRO A 303 8.61 -12.01 32.85
C PRO A 303 9.68 -11.04 33.42
N ASP A 304 10.97 -11.41 33.38
CA ASP A 304 12.00 -10.75 34.18
C ASP A 304 12.29 -9.32 33.73
N ASP A 305 12.41 -9.06 32.43
CA ASP A 305 12.67 -7.72 31.91
C ASP A 305 11.49 -6.76 32.13
N VAL A 306 10.26 -7.27 32.14
CA VAL A 306 9.09 -6.47 32.55
C VAL A 306 9.20 -6.05 34.02
N LYS A 307 9.64 -6.96 34.91
CA LYS A 307 9.86 -6.62 36.33
C LYS A 307 10.97 -5.57 36.51
N VAL A 308 12.00 -5.58 35.67
CA VAL A 308 13.05 -4.55 35.68
C VAL A 308 12.47 -3.17 35.33
N VAL A 309 11.65 -3.07 34.28
CA VAL A 309 11.00 -1.79 33.92
C VAL A 309 10.11 -1.25 35.05
N LEU A 310 9.38 -2.14 35.74
CA LEU A 310 8.54 -1.78 36.88
C LEU A 310 9.36 -1.40 38.13
N SER A 311 10.50 -2.03 38.36
CA SER A 311 11.34 -1.76 39.54
C SER A 311 12.08 -0.42 39.42
N ARG A 312 12.51 -0.01 38.22
CA ARG A 312 13.12 1.32 37.96
C ARG A 312 12.18 2.47 38.30
N GLY A 313 10.87 2.30 38.16
CA GLY A 313 9.87 3.29 38.57
C GLY A 313 9.88 3.58 40.08
N ARG A 314 10.29 2.58 40.89
CA ARG A 314 10.30 2.66 42.35
C ARG A 314 11.46 3.49 42.90
N THR A 315 12.55 3.62 42.15
CA THR A 315 13.77 4.30 42.64
C THR A 315 13.70 5.83 42.61
N ARG A 316 12.52 6.42 42.36
CA ARG A 316 12.38 7.88 42.41
C ARG A 316 12.46 8.42 43.83
N LEU A 317 13.39 9.35 44.03
CA LEU A 317 13.43 10.22 45.18
C LEU A 317 12.29 11.24 45.06
N SER A 318 11.61 11.52 46.18
CA SER A 318 10.75 12.70 46.34
C SER A 318 11.56 13.97 46.02
N PRO A 319 10.92 15.11 45.65
CA PRO A 319 11.60 16.41 45.59
C PRO A 319 12.43 16.74 46.85
N SER A 320 12.10 16.12 47.98
CA SER A 320 12.81 16.21 49.26
C SER A 320 14.03 15.27 49.41
N GLY A 321 14.42 14.51 48.37
CA GLY A 321 15.57 13.61 48.41
C GLY A 321 15.36 12.32 49.23
N THR A 322 14.14 12.05 49.70
CA THR A 322 13.78 10.79 50.38
C THR A 322 13.28 9.75 49.37
N PRO A 323 13.59 8.45 49.53
CA PRO A 323 12.96 7.40 48.74
C PRO A 323 11.45 7.53 48.88
N ALA A 324 10.75 7.79 47.78
CA ALA A 324 9.30 7.83 47.85
C ALA A 324 8.85 6.40 48.14
N LEU A 325 8.12 6.19 49.25
CA LEU A 325 7.30 4.99 49.49
C LEU A 325 6.17 5.00 48.46
N GLN A 326 6.50 4.88 47.18
CA GLN A 326 5.51 4.69 46.14
C GLN A 326 5.08 3.23 46.21
N PRO A 327 3.76 2.94 46.12
CA PRO A 327 3.32 1.59 45.81
C PRO A 327 4.03 1.13 44.53
N GLU A 328 4.24 -0.18 44.39
CA GLU A 328 4.88 -0.76 43.21
C GLU A 328 4.38 -0.05 41.95
N ALA A 329 5.29 0.49 41.12
CA ALA A 329 4.88 1.07 39.84
C ALA A 329 4.04 0.01 39.14
N SER A 330 2.78 0.35 38.89
CA SER A 330 1.76 -0.59 38.45
C SER A 330 1.18 -0.05 37.17
N PRO A 331 1.02 -0.88 36.13
CA PRO A 331 0.41 -0.43 34.90
C PRO A 331 -1.04 0.00 35.19
N PRO A 332 -1.60 0.94 34.39
CA PRO A 332 -2.99 1.34 34.55
C PRO A 332 -3.95 0.14 34.50
N PRO A 333 -5.15 0.22 35.11
CA PRO A 333 -6.12 -0.86 35.07
C PRO A 333 -6.35 -1.40 33.65
N ASN A 334 -6.52 -2.72 33.54
CA ASN A 334 -6.70 -3.44 32.26
C ASN A 334 -5.53 -3.30 31.28
N THR A 335 -4.34 -2.95 31.76
CA THR A 335 -3.12 -2.89 30.94
C THR A 335 -2.27 -4.12 31.18
N THR A 336 -1.93 -4.81 30.10
CA THR A 336 -0.95 -5.90 30.11
C THR A 336 0.39 -5.37 29.63
N LEU A 337 1.45 -5.71 30.37
CA LEU A 337 2.82 -5.40 29.98
C LEU A 337 3.47 -6.59 29.30
N THR A 338 4.23 -6.31 28.26
CA THR A 338 4.95 -7.31 27.48
C THR A 338 6.20 -6.69 26.90
N THR A 339 7.24 -7.49 26.71
CA THR A 339 8.42 -7.14 25.92
C THR A 339 8.50 -8.00 24.66
N SER A 340 7.49 -8.83 24.42
CA SER A 340 7.38 -9.67 23.23
C SER A 340 6.91 -8.84 22.04
N PRO A 341 7.33 -9.19 20.81
CA PRO A 341 6.75 -8.63 19.59
C PRO A 341 5.22 -8.77 19.55
N LEU A 342 4.54 -7.71 19.11
CA LEU A 342 3.08 -7.64 19.05
C LEU A 342 2.59 -7.43 17.62
N LEU A 343 1.53 -8.16 17.25
CA LEU A 343 0.63 -7.75 16.18
C LEU A 343 -0.49 -6.91 16.80
N TRP A 344 -0.63 -5.69 16.28
CA TRP A 344 -1.56 -4.68 16.76
C TRP A 344 -2.54 -4.31 15.64
N ASN A 345 -3.84 -4.41 15.92
CA ASN A 345 -4.92 -4.09 15.00
C ASN A 345 -5.67 -2.83 15.47
N PRO A 346 -5.17 -1.62 15.15
CA PRO A 346 -5.72 -0.36 15.65
C PRO A 346 -7.10 -0.03 15.08
N VAL A 347 -7.32 -0.37 13.81
CA VAL A 347 -8.55 -0.16 13.03
C VAL A 347 -8.81 -1.38 12.13
N PRO A 348 -10.04 -1.61 11.66
CA PRO A 348 -10.31 -2.66 10.69
C PRO A 348 -9.49 -2.45 9.42
N GLY A 349 -8.93 -3.54 8.89
CA GLY A 349 -8.14 -3.51 7.64
C GLY A 349 -6.70 -3.02 7.80
N GLU A 350 -6.25 -2.82 9.05
CA GLU A 350 -4.87 -2.46 9.37
C GLU A 350 -4.26 -3.41 10.41
N GLU A 351 -3.01 -3.79 10.20
CA GLU A 351 -2.23 -4.60 11.14
C GLU A 351 -0.80 -4.06 11.21
N VAL A 352 -0.32 -3.85 12.44
CA VAL A 352 0.98 -3.27 12.73
C VAL A 352 1.78 -4.25 13.57
N LEU A 353 2.94 -4.66 13.07
CA LEU A 353 3.94 -5.36 13.86
C LEU A 353 4.73 -4.33 14.68
N VAL A 354 4.65 -4.40 16.00
CA VAL A 354 5.44 -3.56 16.92
C VAL A 354 6.45 -4.44 17.63
N VAL A 355 7.73 -4.09 17.50
CA VAL A 355 8.85 -4.85 18.06
C VAL A 355 9.66 -3.96 18.99
N THR A 356 9.99 -4.49 20.17
CA THR A 356 11.06 -3.95 21.01
C THR A 356 12.20 -4.96 21.08
N GLY A 357 13.42 -4.46 21.16
CA GLY A 357 14.61 -5.30 21.24
C GLY A 357 15.86 -4.48 21.44
N LYS A 358 17.00 -5.16 21.39
CA LYS A 358 18.32 -4.55 21.44
C LYS A 358 19.21 -5.08 20.33
N SER A 359 20.09 -4.23 19.84
CA SER A 359 21.21 -4.56 18.94
C SER A 359 22.44 -3.83 19.48
N ASP A 360 23.53 -4.56 19.70
CA ASP A 360 24.78 -3.99 20.20
C ASP A 360 24.59 -3.17 21.50
N ASP A 361 24.84 -1.87 21.45
CA ASP A 361 24.69 -0.89 22.54
C ASP A 361 23.33 -0.20 22.62
N ASP A 362 22.46 -0.44 21.64
CA ASP A 362 21.23 0.30 21.46
C ASP A 362 20.01 -0.58 21.73
N SER A 363 18.94 0.03 22.25
CA SER A 363 17.61 -0.55 22.24
C SER A 363 16.71 0.20 21.28
N PHE A 364 15.68 -0.49 20.78
CA PHE A 364 14.81 0.06 19.76
C PHE A 364 13.35 -0.29 19.98
N ILE A 365 12.49 0.56 19.41
CA ILE A 365 11.08 0.30 19.16
C ILE A 365 10.87 0.52 17.66
N VAL A 366 10.34 -0.48 16.97
CA VAL A 366 10.04 -0.35 15.54
C VAL A 366 8.63 -0.84 15.27
N ALA A 367 7.89 -0.06 14.48
CA ALA A 367 6.56 -0.38 14.02
C ALA A 367 6.57 -0.56 12.49
N PHE A 368 6.05 -1.69 12.03
CA PHE A 368 5.89 -2.03 10.63
C PHE A 368 4.41 -2.25 10.31
N LEU A 369 3.90 -1.64 9.25
CA LEU A 369 2.60 -2.00 8.70
C LEU A 369 2.75 -3.34 7.98
N LYS A 370 1.86 -4.31 8.25
CA LYS A 370 1.89 -5.61 7.59
C LYS A 370 1.22 -5.51 6.21
N LEU A 371 1.88 -6.06 5.21
CA LEU A 371 1.38 -6.22 3.85
C LEU A 371 0.97 -7.68 3.63
N PRO A 372 0.23 -8.03 2.56
CA PRO A 372 -0.04 -9.43 2.24
C PRO A 372 1.23 -10.27 2.14
N GLY A 373 1.16 -11.49 2.68
CA GLY A 373 2.29 -12.39 2.86
C GLY A 373 3.23 -11.97 4.00
N ASP A 374 4.53 -12.23 3.81
CA ASP A 374 5.59 -11.88 4.75
C ASP A 374 6.29 -10.58 4.36
N ARG A 375 5.48 -9.60 3.95
CA ARG A 375 5.95 -8.27 3.57
C ARG A 375 5.47 -7.21 4.55
N TYR A 376 6.24 -6.15 4.65
CA TYR A 376 6.05 -5.08 5.61
C TYR A 376 6.33 -3.72 4.98
N ARG A 377 5.85 -2.65 5.60
CA ARG A 377 6.30 -1.28 5.34
C ARG A 377 6.74 -0.65 6.66
N ILE A 378 7.91 -0.02 6.69
CA ILE A 378 8.34 0.70 7.89
C ILE A 378 7.38 1.87 8.16
N ALA A 379 6.84 1.95 9.38
CA ALA A 379 5.85 2.95 9.76
C ALA A 379 6.45 3.99 10.70
N SER A 380 7.17 3.54 11.73
CA SER A 380 7.87 4.42 12.67
C SER A 380 8.95 3.66 13.41
N SER A 381 10.00 4.35 13.86
CA SER A 381 11.08 3.78 14.65
C SER A 381 11.59 4.78 15.67
N LEU A 382 11.96 4.29 16.86
CA LEU A 382 12.65 5.03 17.90
C LEU A 382 13.87 4.22 18.35
N LEU A 383 15.04 4.86 18.39
CA LEU A 383 16.28 4.27 18.87
C LEU A 383 16.71 4.97 20.16
N LEU A 384 17.03 4.20 21.18
CA LEU A 384 17.62 4.67 22.42
C LEU A 384 19.11 4.33 22.40
N LYS A 385 19.92 5.30 21.94
CA LYS A 385 21.34 5.10 21.74
C LYS A 385 22.09 4.93 23.06
N GLY A 386 22.92 3.90 23.16
CA GLY A 386 23.69 3.58 24.37
C GLY A 386 22.85 3.11 25.56
N ASP A 387 21.56 2.83 25.36
CA ASP A 387 20.68 2.27 26.39
C ASP A 387 20.28 0.85 25.99
N ARG A 388 20.92 -0.15 26.62
CA ARG A 388 20.63 -1.58 26.42
C ARG A 388 19.47 -2.08 27.30
N GLY A 389 18.84 -1.19 28.07
CA GLY A 389 17.79 -1.52 29.03
C GLY A 389 16.53 -2.09 28.38
N PRO A 390 15.72 -2.85 29.14
CA PRO A 390 14.49 -3.40 28.62
C PRO A 390 13.45 -2.33 28.33
N ILE A 391 12.74 -2.51 27.21
CA ILE A 391 11.59 -1.69 26.84
C ILE A 391 10.33 -2.55 26.93
N ALA A 392 9.42 -2.17 27.82
CA ALA A 392 8.11 -2.79 27.92
C ALA A 392 7.07 -2.02 27.10
N LEU A 393 6.24 -2.75 26.37
CA LEU A 393 5.00 -2.28 25.77
C LEU A 393 3.85 -2.53 26.74
N GLY A 394 2.97 -1.55 26.90
CA GLY A 394 1.73 -1.67 27.64
C GLY A 394 0.53 -1.51 26.71
N PHE A 395 -0.37 -2.49 26.75
CA PHE A 395 -1.58 -2.47 25.92
C PHE A 395 -2.83 -2.73 26.75
N ASN A 396 -3.92 -2.09 26.36
CA ASN A 396 -5.24 -2.24 26.96
C ASN A 396 -6.23 -2.60 25.85
N GLY A 397 -6.90 -3.75 25.96
CA GLY A 397 -7.78 -4.28 24.90
C GLY A 397 -8.91 -3.33 24.48
N TYR A 398 -9.34 -2.42 25.36
CA TYR A 398 -10.36 -1.40 25.09
C TYR A 398 -9.81 -0.14 24.42
N VAL A 399 -8.50 0.10 24.52
CA VAL A 399 -7.83 1.24 23.89
C VAL A 399 -7.16 0.76 22.61
N ARG A 400 -7.84 0.90 21.48
CA ARG A 400 -7.39 0.29 20.21
C ARG A 400 -6.30 1.07 19.49
N ARG A 401 -6.31 2.40 19.56
CA ARG A 401 -5.40 3.25 18.76
C ARG A 401 -4.10 3.64 19.48
N ARG A 402 -3.75 2.99 20.60
CA ARG A 402 -2.58 3.37 21.39
C ARG A 402 -1.99 2.23 22.20
N LEU A 403 -0.67 2.08 22.07
CA LEU A 403 0.22 1.36 23.00
C LEU A 403 1.03 2.38 23.80
N THR A 404 1.31 2.05 25.06
CA THR A 404 2.33 2.75 25.85
C THR A 404 3.66 2.01 25.70
N TRP A 405 4.79 2.71 25.73
CA TRP A 405 6.11 2.08 25.90
C TRP A 405 6.85 2.73 27.05
N ALA A 406 7.75 1.99 27.72
CA ALA A 406 8.61 2.54 28.76
C ALA A 406 9.89 1.72 28.97
N THR A 407 11.00 2.41 29.26
CA THR A 407 12.22 1.84 29.88
C THR A 407 12.16 1.89 31.40
N CYS A 408 11.40 2.85 31.93
CA CYS A 408 11.00 2.96 33.31
C CYS A 408 9.51 3.34 33.40
N TRP A 409 8.70 2.51 34.04
CA TRP A 409 7.28 2.78 34.16
C TRP A 409 7.01 4.01 35.04
N ASP A 410 6.11 4.89 34.58
CA ASP A 410 5.80 6.21 35.15
C ASP A 410 6.94 7.24 35.19
N CYS A 411 8.19 6.90 34.82
CA CYS A 411 9.29 7.86 34.75
C CYS A 411 9.07 8.92 33.66
N ARG A 412 9.37 10.19 33.99
CA ARG A 412 9.34 11.29 33.01
C ARG A 412 10.53 11.14 32.06
N GLY A 413 10.31 11.26 30.76
CA GLY A 413 11.34 11.13 29.74
C GLY A 413 11.73 9.68 29.40
N GLU A 414 11.24 8.69 30.14
CA GLU A 414 11.58 7.27 29.95
C GLU A 414 10.36 6.43 29.51
N SER A 415 9.33 7.11 29.03
CA SER A 415 8.10 6.49 28.54
C SER A 415 7.51 7.28 27.39
N GLY A 416 6.52 6.70 26.74
CA GLY A 416 5.91 7.29 25.57
C GLY A 416 4.79 6.44 25.00
N ASN A 417 4.41 6.70 23.74
CA ASN A 417 3.33 5.96 23.08
C ASN A 417 3.70 5.57 21.65
N VAL A 418 3.18 4.42 21.23
CA VAL A 418 2.98 4.07 19.81
C VAL A 418 1.51 4.32 19.51
N THR A 419 1.22 5.31 18.66
CA THR A 419 -0.15 5.80 18.42
C THR A 419 -0.52 5.68 16.96
N TYR A 420 -1.74 5.20 16.68
CA TYR A 420 -2.32 5.18 15.34
C TYR A 420 -3.23 6.40 15.20
N ARG A 421 -2.73 7.43 14.51
CA ARG A 421 -3.33 8.75 14.42
C ARG A 421 -4.52 8.77 13.47
N ASP A 422 -5.29 9.86 13.51
CA ASP A 422 -6.49 10.06 12.67
C ASP A 422 -6.17 10.19 11.18
N ASP A 423 -4.93 10.56 10.83
CA ASP A 423 -4.40 10.58 9.47
C ASP A 423 -3.88 9.20 9.00
N ASN A 424 -4.24 8.12 9.70
CA ASN A 424 -3.86 6.74 9.40
C ASN A 424 -2.35 6.45 9.46
N ARG A 425 -1.61 7.21 10.28
CA ARG A 425 -0.17 7.02 10.49
C ARG A 425 0.15 6.46 11.87
N VAL A 426 1.16 5.61 11.92
CA VAL A 426 1.77 5.14 13.18
C VAL A 426 2.86 6.10 13.60
N VAL A 427 2.83 6.57 14.84
CA VAL A 427 3.86 7.47 15.38
C VAL A 427 4.32 6.95 16.74
N ILE A 428 5.64 6.87 16.91
CA ILE A 428 6.28 6.62 18.20
C ILE A 428 6.72 7.97 18.79
N THR A 429 6.29 8.25 20.01
CA THR A 429 6.61 9.50 20.74
C THR A 429 7.19 9.19 22.11
N GLN A 430 8.10 10.02 22.59
CA GLN A 430 8.61 10.04 23.97
C GLN A 430 7.92 11.18 24.74
N ARG A 431 7.71 11.00 26.04
CA ARG A 431 7.01 11.96 26.93
C ARG A 431 7.77 12.28 28.19
#